data_AF-A0A1P9WW93-F1
#
_entry.id   AF-A0A1P9WW93-F1
#
_cell.length_a   1.000
_cell.length_b   1.000
_cell.length_c   1.000
_cell.angle_alpha   90.00
_cell.angle_beta   90.00
_cell.angle_gamma   90.00
#
_symmetry.space_group_name_H-M   'P 1'
#
loop_
_entity.id
_entity.type
_entity.pdbx_description
1 polymer ?
#
loop_
_entity_poly.entity_id
_entity_poly.type
_entity_poly.pdbx_seq_one_letter_code
_entity_poly.pdbx_strand_id
1 'polypeptide(L)' 'MVAPPKLTNLQIELLQTFAYPLADEQLTEIRQLLAQYFLNKADAEMEKLCQENGWNEDTIESWAKGHGWC' A
#
# COMPACT_ATOMS: atom_id res chain seq x y z
N MET A 1 4.08 2.60 -32.88
CA MET A 1 3.79 3.56 -31.79
C MET A 1 2.96 2.83 -30.75
N VAL A 2 3.38 2.80 -29.49
CA VAL A 2 2.60 2.18 -28.39
C VAL A 2 1.55 3.19 -27.95
N ALA A 3 0.27 2.80 -27.92
CA ALA A 3 -0.79 3.66 -27.43
C ALA A 3 -0.51 4.03 -25.95
N PRO A 4 -0.69 5.30 -25.55
CA PRO A 4 -0.46 5.69 -24.17
C PRO A 4 -1.38 4.90 -23.23
N PRO A 5 -0.86 4.38 -22.11
CA PRO A 5 -1.66 3.60 -21.19
C PRO A 5 -2.82 4.45 -20.67
N LYS A 6 -4.02 3.86 -20.62
CA LYS A 6 -5.18 4.51 -20.02
C LYS A 6 -4.92 4.75 -18.53
N LEU A 7 -5.26 5.95 -18.05
CA LEU A 7 -5.18 6.27 -16.63
C LEU A 7 -6.06 5.30 -15.82
N THR A 8 -5.61 4.93 -14.63
CA THR A 8 -6.40 4.15 -13.69
C THR A 8 -7.54 5.00 -13.12
N ASN A 9 -8.55 4.36 -12.54
CA ASN A 9 -9.64 5.05 -11.86
C ASN A 9 -9.13 5.98 -10.73
N LEU A 10 -8.17 5.53 -9.91
CA LEU A 10 -7.58 6.35 -8.85
C LEU A 10 -6.84 7.57 -9.41
N GLN A 11 -6.09 7.41 -10.50
CA GLN A 11 -5.41 8.53 -11.16
C GLN A 11 -6.42 9.56 -11.68
N ILE A 12 -7.54 9.11 -12.26
CA ILE A 12 -8.62 9.99 -12.73
C ILE A 12 -9.25 10.74 -11.54
N GLU A 13 -9.54 10.05 -10.44
CA GLU A 13 -10.15 10.66 -9.24
C GLU A 13 -9.23 11.72 -8.60
N LEU A 14 -7.93 11.44 -8.52
CA LEU A 14 -6.95 12.41 -8.01
C LEU A 14 -6.89 13.66 -8.89
N LEU A 15 -6.93 13.50 -10.22
CA LEU A 15 -6.96 14.65 -11.14
C LEU A 15 -8.26 15.46 -11.03
N GLN A 16 -9.39 14.81 -10.77
CA GLN A 16 -10.68 15.48 -10.57
C GLN A 16 -10.74 16.22 -9.22
N THR A 17 -10.10 15.66 -8.19
CA THR A 17 -10.10 16.21 -6.82
C THR A 17 -9.11 17.37 -6.67
N PHE A 18 -7.92 17.26 -7.27
CA PHE A 18 -6.83 18.23 -7.10
C PHE A 18 -6.59 19.02 -8.38
N ALA A 19 -7.35 20.11 -8.55
CA ALA A 19 -7.26 20.99 -9.73
C ALA A 19 -6.18 22.09 -9.61
N TYR A 20 -5.54 22.24 -8.44
CA TYR A 20 -4.58 23.30 -8.16
C TYR A 20 -3.18 22.73 -7.90
N PRO A 21 -2.11 23.48 -8.24
CA PRO A 21 -0.75 23.06 -7.92
C PRO A 21 -0.53 23.06 -6.41
N LEU A 22 0.08 21.98 -5.91
CA LEU A 22 0.51 21.85 -4.52
C LEU A 22 2.01 22.09 -4.41
N ALA A 23 2.47 22.53 -3.24
CA ALA A 23 3.88 22.55 -2.93
C ALA A 23 4.44 21.12 -2.83
N ASP A 24 5.74 20.93 -3.10
CA ASP A 24 6.39 19.61 -3.09
C ASP A 24 6.27 18.88 -1.75
N GLU A 25 6.23 19.63 -0.64
CA GLU A 25 6.00 19.11 0.71
C GLU A 25 4.63 18.43 0.80
N GLN A 26 3.57 19.10 0.35
CA GLN A 26 2.21 18.56 0.35
C GLN A 26 2.06 17.36 -0.60
N LEU A 27 2.78 17.36 -1.73
CA LEU A 27 2.83 16.19 -2.62
C LEU A 27 3.46 14.98 -1.92
N THR A 28 4.47 15.20 -1.08
CA THR A 28 5.13 14.16 -0.30
C THR A 28 4.21 13.62 0.79
N GLU A 29 3.49 14.50 1.49
CA GLU A 29 2.50 14.13 2.50
C GLU A 29 1.38 13.25 1.90
N ILE A 30 0.81 13.65 0.76
CA ILE A 30 -0.22 12.85 0.07
C ILE A 30 0.32 11.48 -0.33
N ARG A 31 1.56 11.40 -0.82
CA ARG A 31 2.20 10.13 -1.14
C ARG A 31 2.33 9.23 0.09
N GLN A 32 2.73 9.80 1.23
CA GLN A 32 2.85 9.06 2.49
C GLN A 32 1.48 8.57 2.98
N LEU A 33 0.44 9.39 2.88
CA LEU A 33 -0.93 8.99 3.24
C LEU A 33 -1.42 7.80 2.41
N LEU A 34 -1.19 7.83 1.09
CA LEU A 34 -1.54 6.71 0.22
C LEU A 34 -0.72 5.45 0.54
N ALA A 35 0.58 5.60 0.77
CA ALA A 35 1.45 4.48 1.15
C ALA A 35 0.99 3.84 2.46
N GLN A 36 0.68 4.66 3.48
CA GLN A 36 0.20 4.18 4.77
C GLN A 36 -1.13 3.44 4.65
N TYR A 37 -2.05 3.91 3.79
CA TYR A 37 -3.30 3.20 3.53
C TYR A 37 -3.06 1.78 3.02
N PHE A 38 -2.15 1.60 2.06
CA PHE A 38 -1.84 0.28 1.52
C PHE A 38 -1.06 -0.60 2.49
N LEU A 39 -0.15 -0.03 3.29
CA LEU A 39 0.53 -0.77 4.36
C LEU A 39 -0.48 -1.30 5.38
N ASN A 40 -1.37 -0.45 5.89
CA ASN A 40 -2.41 -0.88 6.82
C ASN A 40 -3.32 -1.97 6.25
N LYS A 41 -3.59 -1.93 4.94
CA LYS A 41 -4.34 -2.99 4.25
C LYS A 41 -3.56 -4.29 4.16
N ALA A 42 -2.27 -4.22 3.83
CA ALA A 42 -1.39 -5.39 3.79
C ALA A 42 -1.27 -6.03 5.18
N ASP A 43 -1.08 -5.22 6.23
CA ASP A 43 -0.97 -5.68 7.62
C ASP A 43 -2.25 -6.38 8.07
N ALA A 44 -3.42 -5.80 7.78
CA ALA A 44 -4.71 -6.40 8.14
C ALA A 44 -4.98 -7.74 7.42
N GLU A 45 -4.62 -7.84 6.13
CA GLU A 45 -4.74 -9.11 5.40
C GLU A 45 -3.73 -10.14 5.92
N MET A 46 -2.53 -9.72 6.30
CA MET A 46 -1.52 -10.59 6.91
C MET A 46 -2.01 -11.16 8.25
N GLU A 47 -2.56 -10.31 9.11
CA GLU A 47 -3.15 -10.73 10.39
C GLU A 47 -4.26 -11.77 10.19
N LYS A 48 -5.15 -11.53 9.23
CA LYS A 48 -6.23 -12.48 8.87
C LYS A 48 -5.66 -13.83 8.41
N LEU A 49 -4.67 -13.82 7.52
CA LEU A 49 -4.04 -15.05 7.04
C LEU A 49 -3.31 -15.81 8.15
N CYS A 50 -2.64 -15.10 9.08
CA CYS A 50 -2.04 -15.71 10.25
C CYS A 50 -3.09 -16.45 11.10
N GLN A 51 -4.23 -15.82 11.36
CA GLN A 51 -5.33 -16.41 12.13
C GLN A 51 -5.93 -17.63 11.42
N GLU A 52 -6.22 -17.53 10.11
CA GLU A 52 -6.84 -18.60 9.34
C GLU A 52 -5.96 -19.85 9.23
N ASN A 53 -4.64 -19.66 9.10
CA ASN A 53 -3.70 -20.76 8.93
C ASN A 53 -3.04 -21.20 10.24
N GLY A 54 -3.37 -20.56 11.36
CA GLY A 54 -2.78 -20.85 12.67
C GLY A 54 -1.27 -20.59 12.72
N TRP A 55 -0.77 -19.64 11.93
CA TRP A 55 0.65 -19.29 11.92
C TRP A 55 1.00 -18.67 13.28
N ASN A 56 1.97 -19.28 13.94
CA ASN A 56 2.48 -18.89 15.24
C ASN A 56 3.93 -18.42 15.13
N GLU A 57 4.53 -18.03 16.25
CA GLU A 57 5.94 -17.58 16.32
C GLU A 57 6.91 -18.55 15.64
N ASP A 58 6.71 -19.87 15.73
CA ASP A 58 7.57 -20.86 15.05
C ASP A 58 7.47 -20.77 13.52
N THR A 59 6.26 -20.52 13.01
CA THR A 59 6.01 -20.34 11.57
C THR A 59 6.65 -19.04 11.09
N ILE A 60 6.50 -17.98 11.89
CA ILE A 60 7.05 -16.67 11.61
C ILE A 60 8.58 -16.72 11.67
N GLU A 61 9.19 -17.43 12.61
CA GLU A 61 10.64 -17.57 12.74
C GLU A 61 11.25 -18.35 11.56
N SER A 62 10.52 -19.34 11.04
CA SER A 62 10.85 -20.04 9.79
C SER A 62 10.87 -19.09 8.58
N TRP A 63 9.99 -18.09 8.55
CA TRP A 63 9.88 -17.10 7.47
C TRP A 63 10.76 -15.86 7.66
N ALA A 64 10.95 -15.41 8.90
CA ALA A 64 11.65 -14.20 9.32
C ALA A 64 13.16 -14.26 9.07
N LYS A 65 13.71 -15.44 8.76
CA LYS A 65 15.01 -15.58 8.07
C LYS A 65 15.07 -14.76 6.75
N GLY A 66 13.95 -14.19 6.29
CA GLY A 66 13.85 -13.25 5.17
C GLY A 66 13.07 -11.94 5.39
N HIS A 67 12.98 -11.39 6.62
CA HIS A 67 12.27 -10.15 7.06
C HIS A 67 11.02 -10.43 7.90
N GLY A 68 11.03 -9.94 9.15
CA GLY A 68 10.03 -10.23 10.17
C GLY A 68 8.71 -9.52 9.95
N TRP A 69 7.66 -10.29 9.69
CA TRP A 69 6.26 -9.89 9.62
C TRP A 69 5.45 -10.81 10.55
N CYS A 70 5.17 -10.33 11.77
CA CYS A 70 4.00 -10.58 12.60
C CYS A 70 4.04 -9.65 13.81
#